data_AF-A0A9E5IJ84-F1
#
_entry.id   AF-A0A9E5IJ84-F1
#
_cell.length_a   1.000
_cell.length_b   1.000
_cell.length_c   1.000
_cell.angle_alpha   90.00
_cell.angle_beta   90.00
_cell.angle_gamma   90.00
#
_symmetry.space_group_name_H-M   'P 1'
#
loop_
_entity.id
_entity.type
_entity.pdbx_description
1 polymer ?
#
loop_
_entity_poly.entity_id
_entity_poly.type
_entity_poly.pdbx_seq_one_letter_code
_entity_poly.pdbx_strand_id
1 'polypeptide(L)'
;MSLRRKRADTSAPADGPVIRRAALDLLARREHSTRELREKLLQKLGSAPQLDEELERLQADGLLDDNRFAEAFVRMHRNRGHGPQRILHELAQKGVDAEIAEACVEPKSGEWVELLRRIR
;
A
#
# COMPACT_ATOMS: atom_id res chain seq x y z
N MET A 1 -14.18 -3.01 -24.09
CA MET A 1 -12.73 -2.83 -24.35
C MET A 1 -11.92 -3.25 -23.13
N SER A 2 -11.85 -4.55 -22.85
CA SER A 2 -11.08 -5.07 -21.72
C SER A 2 -9.65 -5.32 -22.17
N LEU A 3 -8.72 -4.51 -21.67
CA LEU A 3 -7.28 -4.65 -21.87
C LEU A 3 -6.83 -6.01 -21.31
N ARG A 4 -6.87 -7.05 -22.15
CA ARG A 4 -6.03 -8.25 -21.99
C ARG A 4 -4.59 -7.76 -21.99
N ARG A 5 -4.00 -7.55 -20.81
CA ARG A 5 -2.54 -7.47 -20.71
C ARG A 5 -2.01 -8.85 -21.02
N LYS A 6 -1.47 -8.96 -22.24
CA LYS A 6 -0.63 -10.04 -22.75
C LYS A 6 0.36 -10.40 -21.62
N ARG A 7 0.28 -11.64 -21.11
CA ARG A 7 1.30 -12.19 -20.22
C ARG A 7 2.64 -11.99 -20.93
N ALA A 8 3.56 -11.26 -20.30
CA ALA A 8 4.93 -11.20 -20.75
C ALA A 8 5.53 -12.58 -20.46
N ASP A 9 5.49 -13.44 -21.48
CA ASP A 9 6.43 -14.53 -21.60
C ASP A 9 7.72 -13.94 -22.18
N THR A 10 8.71 -13.67 -21.34
CA THR A 10 10.12 -13.51 -21.75
C THR A 10 11.04 -13.83 -20.57
N SER A 11 12.01 -14.70 -20.84
CA SER A 11 12.82 -15.56 -19.96
C SER A 11 13.98 -14.88 -19.21
N ALA A 12 13.85 -13.63 -18.78
CA ALA A 12 14.89 -12.97 -17.98
C ALA A 12 14.30 -12.37 -16.69
N PRO A 13 14.95 -12.58 -15.53
CA PRO A 13 14.54 -11.91 -14.30
C PRO A 13 14.62 -10.39 -14.48
N ALA A 14 13.60 -9.67 -14.00
CA ALA A 14 13.62 -8.22 -14.01
C ALA A 14 14.77 -7.70 -13.13
N ASP A 15 15.51 -6.72 -13.65
CA ASP A 15 16.62 -6.08 -12.96
C ASP A 15 16.18 -4.82 -12.18
N GLY A 16 17.07 -4.33 -11.30
CA GLY A 16 16.81 -3.22 -10.38
C GLY A 16 16.21 -1.97 -11.05
N PRO A 17 16.77 -1.45 -12.16
CA PRO A 17 16.23 -0.30 -12.85
C PRO A 17 14.80 -0.51 -13.39
N VAL A 18 14.48 -1.70 -13.90
CA VAL A 18 13.12 -2.03 -14.39
C VAL A 18 12.14 -2.10 -13.22
N ILE A 19 12.54 -2.72 -12.11
CA ILE A 19 11.74 -2.79 -10.88
C ILE A 19 11.46 -1.38 -10.35
N ARG A 20 12.50 -0.55 -10.21
CA ARG A 20 12.40 0.82 -9.70
C ARG A 20 11.48 1.67 -10.56
N ARG A 21 11.63 1.65 -11.89
CA ARG A 21 10.73 2.39 -12.79
C ARG A 21 9.28 1.94 -12.62
N ALA A 22 9.04 0.63 -12.56
CA ALA A 22 7.70 0.09 -12.38
C ALA A 22 7.09 0.46 -11.02
N ALA A 23 7.90 0.55 -9.98
CA ALA A 23 7.49 0.99 -8.65
C ALA A 23 7.12 2.48 -8.65
N LEU A 24 7.96 3.33 -9.24
CA LEU A 24 7.70 4.76 -9.38
C LEU A 24 6.39 5.04 -10.14
N ASP A 25 6.10 4.30 -11.21
CA ASP A 25 4.83 4.42 -11.95
C ASP A 25 3.59 4.16 -11.07
N LEU A 26 3.71 3.29 -10.06
CA LEU A 26 2.65 2.96 -9.12
C LEU A 26 2.56 4.01 -8.02
N LEU A 27 3.69 4.33 -7.39
CA LEU A 27 3.81 5.30 -6.29
C LEU A 27 3.40 6.72 -6.72
N ALA A 28 3.65 7.09 -7.98
CA ALA A 28 3.23 8.39 -8.53
C ALA A 28 1.70 8.60 -8.54
N ARG A 29 0.91 7.53 -8.41
CA ARG A 29 -0.57 7.61 -8.43
C ARG A 29 -1.18 7.70 -7.04
N ARG A 30 -0.58 7.00 -6.07
CA ARG A 30 -0.97 7.01 -4.66
C ARG A 30 0.06 6.27 -3.81
N GLU A 31 -0.07 6.44 -2.50
CA GLU A 31 0.60 5.61 -1.51
C GLU A 31 0.22 4.12 -1.67
N HIS A 32 1.20 3.26 -1.44
CA HIS A 32 1.09 1.81 -1.42
C HIS A 32 1.75 1.27 -0.17
N SER A 33 1.19 0.21 0.42
CA SER A 33 1.94 -0.54 1.42
C SER A 33 3.08 -1.31 0.75
N THR A 34 4.11 -1.63 1.50
CA THR A 34 5.26 -2.43 1.04
C THR A 34 4.78 -3.76 0.45
N ARG A 35 3.87 -4.44 1.15
CA ARG A 35 3.25 -5.68 0.67
C ARG A 35 2.45 -5.48 -0.62
N GLU A 36 1.61 -4.45 -0.68
CA GLU A 36 0.77 -4.18 -1.87
C GLU A 36 1.64 -3.90 -3.09
N LEU A 37 2.69 -3.10 -2.93
CA LEU A 37 3.63 -2.77 -3.99
C LEU A 37 4.37 -4.01 -4.48
N ARG A 38 4.88 -4.83 -3.55
CA ARG A 38 5.56 -6.10 -3.85
C ARG A 38 4.68 -7.04 -4.67
N GLU A 39 3.45 -7.29 -4.22
CA GLU A 39 2.50 -8.17 -4.91
C GLU A 39 2.21 -7.67 -6.35
N LYS A 40 2.03 -6.36 -6.53
CA LYS A 40 1.81 -5.76 -7.85
C LYS A 40 3.03 -5.86 -8.76
N LEU A 41 4.22 -5.67 -8.22
CA LEU A 41 5.46 -5.78 -8.99
C LEU A 41 5.70 -7.22 -9.44
N LEU A 42 5.49 -8.20 -8.56
CA LEU A 42 5.57 -9.63 -8.93
C LEU A 42 4.54 -10.01 -9.99
N GLN A 43 3.30 -9.53 -9.87
CA GLN A 43 2.28 -9.76 -10.90
C GLN A 43 2.62 -9.13 -12.26
N LYS A 44 3.32 -7.98 -12.25
CA LYS A 44 3.69 -7.23 -13.46
C LYS A 44 4.95 -7.77 -14.13
N LEU A 45 5.95 -8.16 -13.34
CA LEU A 45 7.32 -8.45 -13.79
C LEU A 45 7.65 -9.95 -13.76
N GLY A 46 6.88 -10.76 -13.04
CA GLY A 46 7.18 -12.18 -12.86
C GLY A 46 8.38 -12.37 -11.93
N SER A 47 9.44 -12.99 -12.42
CA SER A 47 10.67 -13.22 -11.66
C SER A 47 11.45 -11.92 -11.47
N ALA A 48 11.68 -11.51 -10.23
CA ALA A 48 12.36 -10.26 -9.88
C ALA A 48 13.24 -10.48 -8.62
N PRO A 49 14.45 -11.06 -8.76
CA PRO A 49 15.30 -11.42 -7.63
C PRO A 49 15.81 -10.20 -6.84
N GLN A 50 15.88 -9.03 -7.47
CA GLN A 50 16.30 -7.76 -6.86
C GLN A 50 15.13 -6.97 -6.26
N LEU A 51 13.92 -7.56 -6.21
CA LEU A 51 12.73 -6.84 -5.79
C LEU A 51 12.83 -6.37 -4.34
N ASP A 52 13.21 -7.26 -3.43
CA ASP A 52 13.23 -6.92 -2.00
C ASP A 52 14.32 -5.85 -1.73
N GLU A 53 15.49 -5.94 -2.37
CA GLU A 53 16.54 -4.91 -2.32
C GLU A 53 16.03 -3.54 -2.84
N GLU A 54 15.34 -3.51 -3.98
CA GLU A 54 14.80 -2.24 -4.50
C GLU A 54 13.66 -1.68 -3.62
N LEU A 55 12.87 -2.52 -2.97
CA LEU A 55 11.87 -2.06 -2.00
C LEU A 55 12.53 -1.43 -0.76
N GLU A 56 13.64 -1.98 -0.28
CA GLU A 56 14.44 -1.38 0.80
C GLU A 56 15.03 -0.03 0.37
N ARG A 57 15.57 0.07 -0.84
CA ARG A 57 16.09 1.34 -1.37
C ARG A 57 14.99 2.39 -1.51
N LEU A 58 13.81 2.02 -1.98
CA LEU A 58 12.66 2.92 -2.06
C LEU A 58 12.19 3.40 -0.68
N GLN A 59 12.29 2.56 0.36
CA GLN A 59 12.01 2.98 1.73
C GLN A 59 13.09 3.92 2.26
N ALA A 60 14.36 3.62 2.03
CA ALA A 60 15.48 4.47 2.41
C ALA A 60 15.45 5.85 1.73
N ASP A 61 15.00 5.90 0.47
CA ASP A 61 14.77 7.13 -0.28
C ASP A 61 13.50 7.89 0.17
N GLY A 62 12.73 7.31 1.11
CA GLY A 62 11.47 7.86 1.59
C GLY A 62 10.35 7.84 0.55
N LEU A 63 10.48 7.07 -0.53
CA LEU A 63 9.48 6.96 -1.61
C LEU A 63 8.38 5.93 -1.29
N LEU A 64 8.70 4.91 -0.50
CA LEU A 64 7.77 3.91 0.03
C LEU A 64 7.71 4.04 1.54
N ASP A 65 6.51 4.14 2.10
CA ASP A 65 6.32 4.40 3.53
C ASP A 65 4.95 3.85 4.00
N ASP A 66 5.00 2.83 4.85
CA ASP A 66 3.80 2.18 5.37
C ASP A 66 3.02 3.10 6.33
N ASN A 67 3.66 4.08 6.99
CA ASN A 67 2.95 5.08 7.81
C ASN A 67 2.10 5.99 6.93
N ARG A 68 2.69 6.56 5.86
CA ARG A 68 1.94 7.43 4.93
C ARG A 68 0.81 6.69 4.25
N PHE A 69 1.04 5.43 3.89
CA PHE A 69 -0.02 4.56 3.39
C PHE A 69 -1.14 4.38 4.43
N ALA A 70 -0.80 4.03 5.67
CA ALA A 70 -1.75 3.81 6.74
C ALA A 70 -2.59 5.06 7.03
N GLU A 71 -1.98 6.23 7.16
CA GLU A 71 -2.69 7.51 7.36
C GLU A 71 -3.68 7.81 6.23
N ALA A 72 -3.25 7.66 4.98
CA ALA A 72 -4.11 7.86 3.81
C ALA A 72 -5.29 6.86 3.79
N PHE A 73 -5.01 5.61 4.16
CA PHE A 73 -6.00 4.54 4.24
C PHE A 73 -7.04 4.81 5.34
N VAL A 74 -6.60 5.13 6.56
CA VAL A 74 -7.48 5.49 7.69
C VAL A 74 -8.36 6.67 7.29
N ARG A 75 -7.79 7.75 6.74
CA ARG A 75 -8.54 8.93 6.30
C ARG A 75 -9.63 8.58 5.27
N MET A 76 -9.30 7.76 4.28
CA MET A 76 -10.27 7.29 3.27
C MET A 76 -11.41 6.49 3.90
N HIS A 77 -11.10 5.54 4.79
CA HIS A 77 -12.09 4.67 5.43
C HIS A 77 -12.95 5.43 6.45
N ARG A 78 -12.35 6.39 7.15
CA ARG A 78 -13.03 7.33 8.04
C ARG A 78 -14.12 8.10 7.29
N ASN A 79 -13.79 8.68 6.14
CA ASN A 79 -14.76 9.42 5.33
C ASN A 79 -15.92 8.56 4.79
N ARG A 80 -15.78 7.23 4.81
CA ARG A 80 -16.82 6.27 4.43
C ARG A 80 -17.62 5.74 5.62
N GLY A 81 -17.32 6.18 6.85
CA GLY A 81 -17.99 5.72 8.06
C GLY A 81 -17.58 4.33 8.51
N HIS A 82 -16.40 3.85 8.11
CA HIS A 82 -15.88 2.59 8.64
C HIS A 82 -15.33 2.79 10.05
N GLY A 83 -15.68 1.86 10.95
CA GLY A 83 -15.20 1.89 12.33
C GLY A 83 -13.74 1.44 12.47
N PRO A 84 -13.08 1.77 13.60
CA PRO A 84 -11.65 1.56 13.81
C PRO A 84 -11.23 0.09 13.70
N GLN A 85 -12.00 -0.84 14.28
CA GLN A 85 -11.69 -2.29 14.23
C GLN A 85 -11.66 -2.84 12.80
N ARG A 86 -12.58 -2.36 11.94
CA ARG A 86 -12.58 -2.73 10.53
C ARG A 86 -11.33 -2.19 9.83
N ILE A 87 -10.95 -0.95 10.12
CA ILE A 87 -9.78 -0.31 9.49
C ILE A 87 -8.49 -1.04 9.88
N LEU A 88 -8.31 -1.36 11.16
CA LEU A 88 -7.17 -2.15 11.66
C LEU A 88 -7.08 -3.50 10.95
N HIS A 89 -8.21 -4.21 10.85
CA HIS A 89 -8.24 -5.49 10.15
C HIS A 89 -7.82 -5.36 8.68
N GLU A 90 -8.33 -4.35 7.97
CA GLU A 90 -7.99 -4.13 6.57
C GLU A 90 -6.51 -3.72 6.40
N LEU A 91 -5.95 -2.90 7.29
CA LEU A 91 -4.53 -2.54 7.29
C LEU A 91 -3.62 -3.77 7.50
N ALA A 92 -3.99 -4.66 8.41
CA ALA A 92 -3.28 -5.93 8.61
C ALA A 92 -3.30 -6.81 7.36
N GLN A 93 -4.44 -6.90 6.65
CA GLN A 93 -4.52 -7.60 5.35
C GLN A 93 -3.65 -6.95 4.26
N LYS A 94 -3.34 -5.65 4.39
CA LYS A 94 -2.40 -4.92 3.53
C LYS A 94 -0.95 -5.03 4.00
N GLY A 95 -0.67 -5.82 5.05
CA GLY A 95 0.68 -6.05 5.56
C GLY A 95 1.30 -4.85 6.27
N VAL A 96 0.47 -3.91 6.75
CA VAL A 96 0.92 -2.81 7.60
C VAL A 96 1.17 -3.36 9.00
N ASP A 97 2.27 -2.93 9.61
CA ASP A 97 2.63 -3.30 10.98
C ASP A 97 1.55 -2.88 11.98
N ALA A 98 1.37 -3.67 13.04
CA ALA A 98 0.33 -3.43 14.03
C ALA A 98 0.54 -2.12 14.78
N GLU A 99 1.78 -1.77 15.13
CA GLU A 99 2.10 -0.53 15.84
C GLU A 99 1.78 0.70 14.96
N ILE A 100 2.13 0.63 13.67
CA ILE A 100 1.79 1.68 12.68
C ILE A 100 0.27 1.80 12.55
N ALA A 101 -0.43 0.67 12.39
CA ALA A 101 -1.87 0.65 12.20
C ALA A 101 -2.61 1.19 13.42
N GLU A 102 -2.23 0.78 14.62
CA GLU A 102 -2.80 1.24 15.88
C GLU A 102 -2.54 2.73 16.07
N ALA A 103 -1.31 3.21 15.89
CA ALA A 103 -0.97 4.63 15.99
C ALA A 103 -1.79 5.50 15.00
N CYS A 104 -2.04 5.01 13.79
CA CYS A 104 -2.83 5.75 12.79
C CYS A 104 -4.34 5.73 13.09
N VAL A 105 -4.87 4.68 13.71
CA VAL A 105 -6.30 4.54 14.03
C VAL A 105 -6.64 5.17 15.37
N GLU A 106 -5.66 5.32 16.26
CA GLU A 106 -5.84 5.78 17.63
C GLU A 106 -6.62 7.11 17.66
N PRO A 107 -7.86 7.11 18.19
CA PRO A 107 -8.62 8.33 18.28
C PRO A 107 -7.98 9.28 19.28
N LYS A 108 -7.84 10.55 18.89
CA LYS A 108 -8.06 11.61 19.86
C LYS A 108 -9.49 11.42 20.38
N SER A 109 -9.62 11.12 21.67
CA SER A 109 -10.84 10.60 22.31
C SER A 109 -12.14 11.24 21.78
N GLY A 110 -13.09 10.42 21.32
CA GLY A 110 -14.45 10.84 20.91
C GLY A 110 -14.69 11.01 19.40
N GLU A 111 -13.63 11.19 18.60
CA GLU A 111 -13.74 11.52 17.16
C GLU A 111 -14.47 10.47 16.30
N TRP A 112 -14.29 9.18 16.61
CA TRP A 112 -14.95 8.10 15.86
C TRP A 112 -16.46 8.07 16.10
N VAL A 113 -16.90 8.34 17.33
CA VAL A 113 -18.33 8.33 17.69
C VAL A 113 -19.06 9.49 17.00
N GLU A 114 -18.48 10.68 17.00
CA GLU A 114 -19.04 11.85 16.33
C GLU A 114 -19.12 11.68 14.82
N LEU A 115 -18.07 11.13 14.22
CA LEU A 115 -18.03 10.84 12.79
C LEU A 115 -19.11 9.84 12.37
N LEU A 116 -19.26 8.75 13.12
CA LEU A 116 -20.29 7.73 12.83
C LEU A 116 -21.71 8.31 12.98
N ARG A 117 -21.92 9.27 13.89
CA ARG A 117 -23.18 10.02 14.00
C ARG A 117 -23.43 10.94 12.79
N ARG A 118 -22.38 11.51 12.20
CA ARG A 118 -22.48 12.44 11.06
C ARG A 118 -22.77 11.75 9.73
N ILE A 119 -22.31 10.51 9.55
CA ILE A 119 -22.41 9.77 8.28
C ILE A 119 -23.73 8.96 8.17
N ARG A 120 -24.43 8.79 9.30
CA ARG A 120 -25.74 8.13 9.37
C ARG A 120 -26.88 9.06 8.97
#